data_AF-A0A451ALV0-F1
#
_entry.id   AF-A0A451ALV0-F1
#
_cell.length_a   1.000
_cell.length_b   1.000
_cell.length_c   1.000
_cell.angle_alpha   90.00
_cell.angle_beta   90.00
_cell.angle_gamma   90.00
#
_symmetry.space_group_name_H-M   'P 1'
#
loop_
_entity.id
_entity.type
_entity.pdbx_description
1 polymer ?
#
loop_
_entity_poly.entity_id
_entity_poly.type
_entity_poly.pdbx_seq_one_letter_code
_entity_poly.pdbx_strand_id
1 'polypeptide(L)'
;GVDTFLEVGPKPALLGMARQCLPDDAGTWIVSLREGQEDWRQLLQGLGEWRIQGGEIDWVALEEGIVRRRLQLPTYPFQRQRYWIDTARLARRTAR
;
A
#
# COMPACT_ATOMS: atom_id res chain seq x y z
N GLY A 1 -18.23 4.68 -6.76
CA GLY A 1 -18.45 5.64 -5.65
C GLY A 1 -17.12 6.24 -5.26
N VAL A 2 -17.07 6.97 -4.14
CA VAL A 2 -15.82 7.36 -3.47
C VAL A 2 -15.58 6.35 -2.35
N ASP A 3 -14.36 5.84 -2.23
CA ASP A 3 -13.96 4.80 -1.27
C ASP A 3 -12.75 5.22 -0.41
N THR A 4 -12.29 6.47 -0.54
CA THR A 4 -11.15 7.01 0.19
C THR A 4 -11.43 8.46 0.60
N PHE A 5 -11.19 8.76 1.87
CA PHE A 5 -11.42 10.05 2.49
C PHE A 5 -10.13 10.51 3.17
N LEU A 6 -9.60 11.66 2.76
CA LEU A 6 -8.43 12.29 3.38
C LEU A 6 -8.87 13.58 4.08
N GLU A 7 -8.53 13.73 5.36
CA GLU A 7 -8.68 15.00 6.06
C GLU A 7 -7.35 15.72 6.17
N VAL A 8 -7.35 16.96 5.66
CA VAL A 8 -6.21 17.86 5.69
C VAL A 8 -6.39 18.84 6.85
N GLY A 9 -5.68 18.60 7.95
CA GLY A 9 -5.76 19.45 9.13
C GLY A 9 -5.11 18.84 10.37
N PRO A 10 -4.96 19.62 11.45
CA PRO A 10 -4.26 19.20 12.67
C PRO A 10 -5.05 18.17 13.51
N LYS A 11 -6.33 17.96 13.21
CA LYS A 11 -7.23 17.07 13.94
C LYS A 11 -8.16 16.36 12.95
N PRO A 12 -8.53 15.09 13.20
CA PRO A 12 -9.42 14.34 12.32
C PRO A 12 -10.91 14.52 12.69
N ALA A 13 -11.39 15.76 12.74
CA ALA A 13 -12.75 16.06 13.19
C ALA A 13 -13.79 15.74 12.10
N LEU A 14 -13.47 16.05 10.84
CA LEU A 14 -14.35 15.82 9.70
C LEU A 14 -14.54 14.33 9.44
N LEU A 15 -13.48 13.51 9.55
CA LEU A 15 -13.57 12.05 9.40
C LEU A 15 -14.41 11.44 10.52
N GLY A 16 -14.32 11.98 11.73
CA GLY A 16 -15.16 11.59 12.85
C GLY A 16 -16.65 11.81 12.56
N MET A 17 -17.01 12.96 11.98
CA MET A 17 -18.38 13.25 11.55
C MET A 17 -18.80 12.41 10.33
N ALA A 18 -17.92 12.25 9.34
CA ALA A 18 -18.20 11.51 8.13
C ALA A 18 -18.55 10.04 8.40
N ARG A 19 -17.86 9.41 9.38
CA ARG A 19 -18.18 8.05 9.85
C ARG A 19 -19.56 7.90 10.47
N GLN A 20 -20.17 8.98 10.97
CA GLN A 20 -21.54 8.94 11.50
C GLN A 20 -22.59 9.02 10.39
N CYS A 21 -22.21 9.55 9.23
CA CYS A 21 -23.10 9.77 8.09
C CYS A 21 -23.00 8.67 7.03
N LEU A 22 -21.94 7.87 7.05
CA LEU A 22 -21.62 6.87 6.03
C LEU A 22 -21.63 5.46 6.62
N PRO A 23 -21.91 4.42 5.81
CA PRO A 23 -21.77 3.03 6.23
C PRO A 23 -20.36 2.71 6.75
N ASP A 24 -20.25 1.72 7.63
CA ASP A 24 -18.95 1.31 8.20
C ASP A 24 -17.95 0.82 7.13
N ASP A 25 -18.45 0.32 6.01
CA ASP A 25 -17.69 -0.15 4.85
C ASP A 25 -17.54 0.91 3.74
N ALA A 26 -17.82 2.18 4.03
CA ALA A 26 -17.76 3.26 3.05
C ALA A 26 -16.36 3.50 2.45
N GLY A 27 -15.31 3.04 3.13
CA GLY A 27 -13.96 3.08 2.58
C GLY A 27 -12.87 3.38 3.60
N THR A 28 -11.75 3.89 3.09
CA THR A 28 -10.53 4.19 3.87
C THR A 28 -10.54 5.63 4.37
N TRP A 29 -10.15 5.82 5.63
CA TRP A 29 -10.14 7.11 6.32
C TRP A 29 -8.71 7.50 6.68
N ILE A 30 -8.15 8.48 5.98
CA ILE A 30 -6.74 8.86 6.08
C ILE A 30 -6.62 10.23 6.76
N VAL A 31 -5.77 10.32 7.76
CA VAL A 31 -5.52 11.55 8.54
C VAL A 31 -4.19 12.16 8.11
N SER A 32 -4.17 13.44 7.72
CA SER A 32 -2.91 14.11 7.36
C SER A 32 -2.06 14.43 8.59
N LEU A 33 -2.64 15.04 9.63
CA LEU A 33 -1.95 15.44 10.86
C LEU A 33 -2.82 15.15 12.09
N ARG A 34 -2.17 14.98 13.24
CA ARG A 34 -2.84 14.73 14.51
C ARG A 34 -2.08 15.44 15.63
N GLU A 35 -2.77 16.33 16.33
CA GLU A 35 -2.22 17.02 17.50
C GLU A 35 -1.62 16.02 18.50
N GLY A 36 -0.41 16.33 18.98
CA GLY A 36 0.34 15.47 19.90
C GLY A 36 1.09 14.30 19.22
N GLN A 37 0.99 14.16 17.90
CA GLN A 37 1.84 13.27 17.11
C GLN A 37 2.89 14.07 16.34
N GLU A 38 3.98 13.40 15.98
CA GLU A 38 4.99 13.98 15.11
C GLU A 38 4.47 14.00 13.66
N ASP A 39 4.54 15.16 13.02
CA ASP A 39 3.89 15.45 11.73
C ASP A 39 4.31 14.47 10.64
N TRP A 40 5.61 14.19 10.52
CA TRP A 40 6.14 13.36 9.45
C TRP A 40 5.76 11.89 9.61
N ARG A 41 5.80 11.38 10.84
CA ARG A 41 5.29 10.05 11.19
C ARG A 41 3.82 9.90 10.84
N GLN A 42 2.98 10.88 11.19
CA GLN A 42 1.54 10.81 10.91
C GLN A 42 1.26 10.86 9.40
N LEU A 43 1.93 11.73 8.66
CA LEU A 43 1.80 11.82 7.20
C LEU A 43 2.24 10.53 6.51
N LEU A 44 3.43 10.00 6.86
CA LEU A 44 3.94 8.76 6.26
C LEU A 44 3.09 7.54 6.62
N GLN A 45 2.48 7.53 7.80
CA GLN A 45 1.51 6.49 8.16
C GLN A 45 0.28 6.55 7.26
N GLY A 46 -0.29 7.75 7.05
CA GLY A 46 -1.41 7.94 6.13
C GLY A 46 -1.08 7.57 4.67
N LEU A 47 0.12 7.90 4.19
CA LEU A 47 0.61 7.45 2.88
C LEU A 47 0.75 5.91 2.82
N GLY A 48 1.17 5.27 3.91
CA GLY A 48 1.19 3.81 4.01
C GLY A 48 -0.21 3.20 3.87
N GLU A 49 -1.20 3.76 4.56
CA GLU A 49 -2.61 3.35 4.45
C GLU A 49 -3.12 3.54 3.01
N TRP A 50 -2.85 4.68 2.38
CA TRP A 50 -3.17 4.93 0.98
C TRP A 50 -2.57 3.86 0.04
N ARG A 51 -1.28 3.55 0.23
CA ARG A 51 -0.57 2.59 -0.64
C ARG A 51 -1.12 1.17 -0.53
N ILE A 52 -1.53 0.74 0.67
CA ILE A 52 -2.14 -0.58 0.92
C ILE A 52 -3.45 -0.72 0.15
N GLN A 53 -4.21 0.38 0.01
CA GLN A 53 -5.46 0.42 -0.73
C GLN A 53 -5.28 0.53 -2.25
N GLY A 54 -4.04 0.41 -2.75
CA GLY A 54 -3.73 0.52 -4.18
C GLY A 54 -3.50 1.94 -4.65
N GLY A 55 -3.45 2.90 -3.72
CA GLY A 55 -3.11 4.28 -4.01
C GLY A 55 -1.69 4.44 -4.58
N GLU A 56 -1.57 5.22 -5.65
CA GLU A 56 -0.27 5.57 -6.22
C GLU A 56 0.39 6.69 -5.41
N ILE A 57 1.71 6.59 -5.24
CA ILE A 57 2.53 7.60 -4.58
C ILE A 57 3.58 8.05 -5.58
N ASP A 58 3.65 9.36 -5.81
CA ASP A 58 4.78 9.96 -6.49
C ASP A 58 5.98 10.03 -5.52
N TRP A 59 6.82 8.99 -5.58
CA TRP A 59 8.02 8.90 -4.76
C TRP A 59 9.07 9.96 -5.11
N VAL A 60 9.07 10.47 -6.35
CA VAL A 60 10.01 11.51 -6.77
C VAL A 60 9.63 12.84 -6.12
N ALA A 61 8.34 13.19 -6.13
CA ALA A 61 7.84 14.38 -5.44
C ALA A 61 8.05 14.30 -3.91
N LEU A 62 7.85 13.12 -3.30
CA LEU A 62 8.05 12.93 -1.86
C LEU A 62 9.53 13.08 -1.45
N GLU A 63 10.45 12.74 -2.32
CA GLU A 63 11.90 12.80 -2.06
C GLU A 63 12.58 14.04 -2.66
N GLU A 64 11.82 14.98 -3.22
CA GLU A 64 12.35 16.19 -3.85
C GLU A 64 13.21 17.00 -2.87
N GLY A 65 14.40 17.41 -3.31
CA GLY A 65 15.35 18.15 -2.49
C GLY A 65 16.14 17.31 -1.48
N ILE A 66 15.89 16.00 -1.38
CA ILE A 66 16.63 15.11 -0.47
C ILE A 66 17.69 14.31 -1.24
N VAL A 67 18.96 14.45 -0.84
CA VAL A 67 20.04 13.62 -1.39
C VAL A 67 19.96 12.22 -0.81
N ARG A 68 19.58 11.23 -1.63
CA ARG A 68 19.51 9.81 -1.26
C ARG A 68 20.61 9.00 -1.95
N ARG A 69 21.00 7.89 -1.32
CA ARG A 69 21.92 6.89 -1.86
C ARG A 69 21.16 5.61 -2.17
N ARG A 70 21.36 5.04 -3.36
CA ARG A 70 20.89 3.68 -3.66
C ARG A 70 21.68 2.66 -2.83
N LEU A 71 20.96 1.80 -2.11
CA LEU A 71 21.52 0.73 -1.30
C LEU A 71 21.20 -0.64 -1.93
N GLN A 72 22.06 -1.62 -1.68
CA GLN A 72 21.77 -3.02 -2.01
C GLN A 72 20.75 -3.54 -1.00
N LEU A 73 19.59 -3.96 -1.48
CA LEU A 73 18.54 -4.59 -0.69
C LEU A 73 18.49 -6.09 -1.03
N PRO A 74 17.94 -6.93 -0.13
CA PRO A 74 17.66 -8.32 -0.47
C PRO A 74 16.87 -8.42 -1.77
N THR A 75 17.24 -9.38 -2.62
CA THR A 75 16.47 -9.64 -3.84
C THR A 75 15.09 -10.20 -3.49
N TYR A 76 14.14 -10.08 -4.41
CA TYR A 76 12.80 -10.63 -4.24
C TYR A 76 12.86 -12.11 -3.80
N PRO A 77 12.23 -12.48 -2.66
CA PRO A 77 12.29 -13.83 -2.14
C PRO A 77 11.31 -14.73 -2.90
N PHE A 78 11.69 -15.19 -4.10
CA PHE A 78 10.85 -16.05 -4.93
C PHE A 78 10.32 -17.25 -4.14
N GLN A 79 9.01 -17.49 -4.20
CA GLN A 79 8.40 -18.72 -3.68
C GLN A 79 8.66 -19.87 -4.66
N ARG A 80 9.86 -20.45 -4.57
CA ARG A 80 10.36 -21.42 -5.55
C ARG A 80 9.55 -22.71 -5.50
N GLN A 81 9.16 -23.19 -6.68
CA GLN A 81 8.65 -24.53 -6.88
C GLN A 81 9.39 -25.19 -8.03
N ARG A 82 9.51 -26.52 -7.97
CA ARG A 82 10.22 -27.32 -8.96
C ARG A 82 9.28 -27.63 -10.13
N TYR A 83 9.47 -26.96 -11.27
CA TYR A 83 8.73 -27.21 -12.51
C TYR A 83 9.59 -27.97 -13.50
N TRP A 84 9.32 -29.27 -13.70
CA TRP A 84 10.00 -30.13 -14.67
C TRP A 84 8.99 -30.94 -15.48
N ILE A 85 9.31 -31.19 -16.74
CA ILE A 85 8.57 -32.13 -17.58
C ILE A 85 9.06 -33.53 -17.25
N ASP A 86 8.18 -34.37 -16.72
CA ASP A 86 8.44 -35.81 -16.59
C ASP A 86 8.23 -36.46 -17.97
N THR A 87 9.31 -36.67 -18.70
CA THR A 87 9.30 -37.25 -20.05
C THR A 87 8.79 -38.69 -20.05
N ALA A 88 8.98 -39.45 -18.96
CA ALA A 88 8.46 -40.80 -18.84
C ALA A 88 6.93 -40.81 -18.63
N ARG A 89 6.40 -39.81 -17.93
CA ARG A 89 4.95 -39.58 -17.81
C ARG A 89 4.34 -39.01 -19.09
N LEU A 90 5.09 -38.18 -19.82
CA LEU A 90 4.67 -37.59 -21.09
C LEU A 90 4.53 -38.68 -22.16
N ALA A 91 5.53 -39.56 -22.31
CA ALA A 91 5.52 -40.67 -23.26
C ALA A 91 4.35 -41.65 -23.03
N ARG A 92 3.97 -41.89 -21.77
CA ARG A 92 2.81 -42.72 -21.40
C ARG A 92 1.46 -42.10 -21.76
N ARG A 93 1.38 -40.77 -21.93
CA ARG A 93 0.14 -40.06 -22.32
C ARG A 93 -0.05 -39.98 -23.82
N THR A 94 1.02 -39.99 -24.61
CA THR A 94 0.97 -39.95 -26.09
C THR A 94 0.87 -41.33 -26.72
N ALA A 95 1.14 -42.40 -25.97
CA ALA A 95 0.99 -43.78 -26.43
C ALA A 95 -0.45 -44.33 -26.35
N ARG A 96 -1.44 -43.45 -26.14
CA ARG A 96 -2.87 -43.77 -26.05
C ARG A 96 -3.63 -42.92 -27.06
#